data_AF-A0A962D6B0-F1
#
_entry.id   AF-A0A962D6B0-F1
#
_cell.length_a   1.000
_cell.length_b   1.000
_cell.length_c   1.000
_cell.angle_alpha   90.00
_cell.angle_beta   90.00
_cell.angle_gamma   90.00
#
_symmetry.space_group_name_H-M   'P 1'
#
loop_
_entity.id
_entity.type
_entity.pdbx_description
1 polymer ?
#
loop_
_entity_poly.entity_id
_entity_poly.type
_entity_poly.pdbx_seq_one_letter_code
_entity_poly.pdbx_strand_id
1 'polypeptide(L)'
;LVSRVATGGQDTVALRMPRHPLTQQLLRAFGRAVAAPSANRYGSISPTSAADVRAEFGAEAPLVLDGGPCSEGIESTIIDCTGPAPRLLRPGSIRLSELAPVADREGPRAPGRVDRHYAPRTPAWLASQSDWPTAVAKARRQAMRWRVLGCGALPEGVAGLALPAEPVGYAHGLYAALRQL
;
A
#
# COMPACT_ATOMS: atom_id res chain seq x y z
N LEU A 1 -13.70 23.42 10.35
CA LEU A 1 -14.77 22.45 10.00
C LEU A 1 -14.24 21.49 8.93
N VAL A 2 -14.50 20.19 9.04
CA VAL A 2 -14.12 19.16 8.06
C VAL A 2 -15.37 18.76 7.26
N SER A 3 -15.26 18.63 5.94
CA SER A 3 -16.38 18.23 5.08
C SER A 3 -16.80 16.78 5.35
N ARG A 4 -18.12 16.50 5.37
CA ARG A 4 -18.65 15.13 5.45
C ARG A 4 -18.24 14.25 4.28
N VAL A 5 -17.93 14.85 3.12
CA VAL A 5 -17.38 14.09 1.97
C VAL A 5 -15.99 13.53 2.32
N ALA A 6 -15.17 14.31 3.02
CA ALA A 6 -13.83 13.89 3.42
C ALA A 6 -13.85 12.80 4.51
N THR A 7 -14.88 12.78 5.37
CA THR A 7 -15.03 11.75 6.42
C THR A 7 -15.82 10.52 5.96
N GLY A 8 -16.35 10.52 4.74
CA GLY A 8 -17.28 9.48 4.28
C GLY A 8 -18.58 9.44 5.11
N GLY A 9 -19.01 10.59 5.61
CA GLY A 9 -20.18 10.74 6.47
C GLY A 9 -19.97 10.32 7.93
N GLN A 10 -18.75 9.99 8.34
CA GLN A 10 -18.43 9.64 9.73
C GLN A 10 -18.24 10.87 10.61
N ASP A 11 -18.42 10.69 11.92
CA ASP A 11 -18.18 11.72 12.94
C ASP A 11 -16.69 11.88 13.30
N THR A 12 -15.85 10.99 12.78
CA THR A 12 -14.40 10.95 13.02
C THR A 12 -13.62 11.31 11.77
N VAL A 13 -12.38 11.77 11.94
CA VAL A 13 -11.48 12.12 10.85
C VAL A 13 -10.12 11.46 11.06
N ALA A 14 -9.55 10.89 9.98
CA ALA A 14 -8.19 10.37 9.98
C ALA A 14 -7.20 11.50 9.64
N LEU A 15 -6.19 11.70 10.49
CA LEU A 15 -5.16 12.72 10.32
C LEU A 15 -3.78 12.07 10.19
N ARG A 16 -2.91 12.68 9.39
CA ARG A 16 -1.49 12.32 9.29
C ARG A 16 -0.65 13.54 8.99
N MET A 17 0.59 13.54 9.46
CA MET A 17 1.62 14.48 9.02
C MET A 17 2.62 13.73 8.14
N PRO A 18 2.68 13.99 6.82
CA PRO A 18 3.56 13.26 5.92
C PRO A 18 5.04 13.57 6.22
N ARG A 19 5.86 12.53 6.31
CA ARG A 19 7.33 12.63 6.47
C ARG A 19 8.02 12.73 5.09
N HIS A 20 7.56 13.65 4.24
CA HIS A 20 8.18 13.90 2.93
C HIS A 20 8.45 15.40 2.75
N PRO A 21 9.71 15.83 2.52
CA PRO A 21 10.04 17.25 2.44
C PRO A 21 9.21 18.03 1.41
N LEU A 22 9.05 17.50 0.20
CA LEU A 22 8.24 18.14 -0.85
C LEU A 22 6.77 18.30 -0.45
N THR A 23 6.13 17.25 0.09
CA THR A 23 4.75 17.31 0.56
C THR A 23 4.59 18.31 1.71
N GLN A 24 5.56 18.40 2.61
CA GLN A 24 5.52 19.40 3.67
C GLN A 24 5.69 20.84 3.14
N GLN A 25 6.54 21.05 2.13
CA GLN A 25 6.66 22.35 1.46
C GLN A 25 5.33 22.73 0.78
N LEU A 26 4.70 21.79 0.08
CA LEU A 26 3.36 21.98 -0.51
C LEU A 26 2.33 22.36 0.55
N LEU A 27 2.24 21.62 1.66
CA LEU A 27 1.27 21.91 2.72
C LEU A 27 1.51 23.29 3.38
N ARG A 28 2.77 23.67 3.56
CA ARG A 28 3.13 25.01 4.07
C ARG A 28 2.74 26.11 3.09
N ALA A 29 3.07 25.94 1.81
CA ALA A 29 2.73 26.92 0.76
C ALA A 29 1.21 27.03 0.55
N PHE A 30 0.48 25.92 0.64
CA PHE A 30 -0.97 25.89 0.50
C PHE A 30 -1.71 26.47 1.73
N GLY A 31 -1.10 26.42 2.92
CA GLY A 31 -1.64 26.99 4.15
C GLY A 31 -2.90 26.29 4.68
N ARG A 32 -3.25 25.11 4.14
CA ARG A 32 -4.47 24.36 4.49
C ARG A 32 -4.21 22.85 4.51
N ALA A 33 -5.10 22.11 5.17
CA ALA A 33 -5.08 20.65 5.11
C ALA A 33 -5.53 20.14 3.73
N VAL A 34 -5.01 18.98 3.33
CA VAL A 34 -5.36 18.30 2.07
C VAL A 34 -5.93 16.93 2.40
N ALA A 35 -7.14 16.65 1.91
CA ALA A 35 -7.68 15.30 1.88
C ALA A 35 -7.10 14.57 0.67
N ALA A 36 -6.33 13.51 0.90
CA ALA A 36 -5.62 12.79 -0.15
C ALA A 36 -5.62 11.27 0.12
N PRO A 37 -6.45 10.49 -0.60
CA PRO A 37 -6.29 9.03 -0.68
C PRO A 37 -5.03 8.69 -1.50
N SER A 38 -4.77 7.40 -1.71
CA SER A 38 -3.75 6.96 -2.66
C SER A 38 -4.12 7.42 -4.09
N ALA A 39 -3.14 7.86 -4.86
CA ALA A 39 -3.36 8.40 -6.21
C ALA A 39 -3.46 7.27 -7.24
N ASN A 40 -4.50 6.44 -7.11
CA ASN A 40 -4.86 5.39 -8.03
C ASN A 40 -6.37 5.33 -8.26
N ARG A 41 -6.77 4.72 -9.37
CA ARG A 41 -8.14 4.31 -9.62
C ARG A 41 -8.53 3.25 -8.59
N TYR A 42 -9.80 3.30 -8.19
CA TYR A 42 -10.34 2.43 -7.15
C TYR A 42 -10.08 0.94 -7.49
N GLY A 43 -9.54 0.20 -6.51
CA GLY A 43 -9.22 -1.23 -6.63
C GLY A 43 -7.86 -1.55 -7.27
N SER A 44 -7.19 -0.55 -7.86
CA SER A 44 -5.84 -0.72 -8.43
C SER A 44 -4.76 -0.67 -7.33
N ILE A 45 -3.58 -1.18 -7.65
CA ILE A 45 -2.39 -1.09 -6.78
C ILE A 45 -2.09 0.39 -6.51
N SER A 46 -1.68 0.77 -5.29
CA SER A 46 -1.24 2.14 -5.01
C SER A 46 0.01 2.52 -5.82
N PRO A 47 0.17 3.80 -6.22
CA PRO A 47 1.38 4.26 -6.88
C PRO A 47 2.52 4.41 -5.86
N THR A 48 3.75 4.12 -6.27
CA THR A 48 4.96 4.40 -5.46
C THR A 48 5.93 5.34 -6.18
N SER A 49 5.57 5.81 -7.37
CA SER A 49 6.31 6.79 -8.15
C SER A 49 5.38 7.73 -8.91
N ALA A 50 5.88 8.89 -9.34
CA ALA A 50 5.14 9.78 -10.23
C ALA A 50 4.85 9.14 -11.60
N ALA A 51 5.71 8.22 -12.06
CA ALA A 51 5.47 7.46 -13.28
C ALA A 51 4.22 6.57 -13.16
N ASP A 52 3.99 5.94 -12.00
CA ASP A 52 2.79 5.15 -11.75
C ASP A 52 1.52 6.00 -11.83
N VAL A 53 1.54 7.20 -11.23
CA VAL A 53 0.42 8.14 -11.26
C VAL A 53 0.13 8.57 -12.70
N ARG A 54 1.16 8.92 -13.47
CA ARG A 54 1.02 9.33 -14.88
C ARG A 54 0.50 8.19 -15.75
N ALA A 55 0.97 6.96 -15.54
CA ALA A 55 0.49 5.78 -16.26
C ALA A 55 -1.00 5.50 -15.98
N GLU A 56 -1.48 5.86 -14.80
CA GLU A 56 -2.85 5.56 -14.36
C GLU A 56 -3.88 6.62 -14.77
N PHE A 57 -3.52 7.90 -14.70
CA PHE A 57 -4.42 9.01 -14.97
C PHE A 57 -4.14 9.74 -16.29
N GLY A 58 -2.93 9.66 -16.84
CA GLY A 58 -2.56 10.37 -18.06
C GLY A 58 -2.95 11.85 -18.00
N ALA A 59 -3.77 12.29 -18.96
CA ALA A 59 -4.25 13.68 -19.04
C ALA A 59 -5.23 14.08 -17.93
N GLU A 60 -5.87 13.13 -17.22
CA GLU A 60 -6.79 13.44 -16.11
C GLU A 60 -6.07 13.98 -14.87
N ALA A 61 -4.76 13.75 -14.75
CA ALA A 61 -3.90 14.31 -13.70
C ALA A 61 -2.90 15.30 -14.33
N PRO A 62 -3.34 16.51 -14.73
CA PRO A 62 -2.50 17.47 -15.44
C PRO A 62 -1.31 17.97 -14.61
N LEU A 63 -1.39 17.84 -13.29
CA LEU A 63 -0.32 18.21 -12.36
C LEU A 63 0.08 17.01 -11.50
N VAL A 64 1.33 16.57 -11.64
CA VAL A 64 1.95 15.55 -10.80
C VAL A 64 3.25 16.12 -10.23
N LEU A 65 3.29 16.25 -8.90
CA LEU A 65 4.51 16.62 -8.20
C LEU A 65 5.43 15.41 -8.08
N ASP A 66 6.59 15.48 -8.72
CA ASP A 66 7.56 14.40 -8.73
C ASP A 66 8.53 14.54 -7.54
N GLY A 67 8.27 13.78 -6.49
CA GLY A 67 9.13 13.70 -5.30
C GLY A 67 10.14 12.56 -5.34
N GLY A 68 10.24 11.84 -6.46
CA GLY A 68 10.94 10.55 -6.53
C GLY A 68 10.12 9.39 -5.96
N PRO A 69 10.73 8.19 -5.87
CA PRO A 69 10.06 7.00 -5.33
C PRO A 69 9.70 7.14 -3.84
N CYS A 70 8.58 6.53 -3.44
CA CYS A 70 8.19 6.46 -2.02
C CYS A 70 9.20 5.64 -1.20
N SER A 71 9.59 6.15 -0.02
CA SER A 71 10.53 5.44 0.87
C SER A 71 9.95 4.15 1.46
N GLU A 72 8.68 4.18 1.88
CA GLU A 72 8.05 3.04 2.57
C GLU A 72 7.41 2.01 1.61
N GLY A 73 6.99 2.44 0.42
CA GLY A 73 6.34 1.60 -0.61
C GLY A 73 4.94 1.07 -0.27
N ILE A 74 4.47 1.19 0.97
CA ILE A 74 3.10 0.85 1.41
C ILE A 74 2.43 2.03 2.12
N GLU A 75 1.14 1.92 2.44
CA GLU A 75 0.44 3.01 3.12
C GLU A 75 0.76 3.11 4.62
N SER A 76 0.28 4.21 5.21
CA SER A 76 0.41 4.49 6.63
C SER A 76 -0.37 3.50 7.51
N THR A 77 0.20 3.20 8.66
CA THR A 77 -0.53 2.59 9.78
C THR A 77 -1.65 3.52 10.24
N ILE A 78 -2.84 2.99 10.51
CA ILE A 78 -3.99 3.75 11.00
C ILE A 78 -4.35 3.23 12.39
N ILE A 79 -4.44 4.14 13.36
CA ILE A 79 -4.83 3.86 14.74
C ILE A 79 -6.06 4.68 15.07
N ASP A 80 -7.06 4.04 15.65
CA ASP A 80 -8.22 4.69 16.25
C ASP A 80 -7.89 5.13 17.67
N CYS A 81 -8.02 6.43 17.93
CA CYS A 81 -7.79 7.05 19.24
C CYS A 81 -9.09 7.64 19.84
N THR A 82 -10.27 7.23 19.35
CA THR A 82 -11.56 7.74 19.85
C THR A 82 -12.08 7.04 21.10
N GLY A 83 -11.54 5.85 21.40
CA GLY A 83 -11.91 5.06 22.57
C GLY A 83 -10.96 5.27 23.76
N PRO A 84 -11.22 4.56 24.88
CA PRO A 84 -10.38 4.63 26.08
C PRO A 84 -8.98 4.03 25.89
N ALA A 85 -8.78 3.23 24.84
CA ALA A 85 -7.47 2.68 24.46
C ALA A 85 -7.31 2.73 22.93
N PRO A 86 -6.11 3.00 22.41
CA PRO A 86 -5.87 3.02 20.97
C PRO A 86 -6.08 1.64 20.35
N ARG A 87 -6.63 1.60 19.12
CA ARG A 87 -6.88 0.35 18.37
C ARG A 87 -6.28 0.40 16.98
N LEU A 88 -5.67 -0.69 16.52
CA LEU A 88 -5.13 -0.78 15.18
C LEU A 88 -6.26 -0.91 14.16
N LEU A 89 -6.41 0.06 13.25
CA LEU A 89 -7.38 -0.03 12.16
C LEU A 89 -6.76 -0.55 10.87
N ARG A 90 -5.51 -0.22 10.58
CA ARG A 90 -4.81 -0.73 9.40
C ARG A 90 -3.32 -0.87 9.68
N PRO A 91 -2.70 -2.03 9.46
CA PRO A 91 -1.24 -2.15 9.47
C PRO A 91 -0.63 -1.35 8.30
N GLY A 92 0.57 -0.83 8.48
CA GLY A 92 1.26 -0.04 7.48
C GLY A 92 2.72 0.17 7.83
N SER A 93 3.28 1.29 7.39
CA SER A 93 4.71 1.60 7.52
C SER A 93 5.25 1.67 8.96
N ILE A 94 4.41 1.89 9.98
CA ILE A 94 4.82 1.90 11.39
C ILE A 94 4.55 0.51 11.96
N ARG A 95 5.59 -0.14 12.50
CA ARG A 95 5.49 -1.51 13.04
C ARG A 95 4.68 -1.51 14.33
N LEU A 96 3.92 -2.57 14.57
CA LEU A 96 3.14 -2.70 15.80
C LEU A 96 4.03 -2.68 17.06
N SER A 97 5.26 -3.19 16.96
CA SER A 97 6.26 -3.13 18.04
C SER A 97 6.69 -1.71 18.41
N GLU A 98 6.52 -0.74 17.51
CA GLU A 98 6.82 0.68 17.74
C GLU A 98 5.62 1.42 18.36
N LEU A 99 4.46 0.77 18.45
CA LEU A 99 3.25 1.35 19.01
C LEU A 99 3.08 0.93 20.48
N ALA A 100 3.12 1.90 21.40
CA ALA A 100 2.75 1.71 22.80
C ALA A 100 1.28 1.24 22.91
N PRO A 101 0.89 0.49 23.96
CA PRO A 101 -0.02 -0.65 23.87
C PRO A 101 -1.28 -0.37 23.03
N VAL A 102 -1.24 -0.81 21.77
CA VAL A 102 -2.39 -0.79 20.85
C VAL A 102 -2.99 -2.19 20.84
N ALA A 103 -4.27 -2.29 21.17
CA ALA A 103 -4.99 -3.56 21.02
C ALA A 103 -5.37 -3.77 19.55
N ASP A 104 -5.10 -4.96 19.03
CA ASP A 104 -5.62 -5.38 17.72
C ASP A 104 -7.10 -5.78 17.90
N ARG A 105 -8.01 -4.85 17.58
CA ARG A 105 -9.45 -4.98 17.76
C ARG A 105 -10.20 -4.38 16.58
N GLU A 106 -11.39 -4.90 16.30
CA GLU A 106 -12.30 -4.28 15.34
C GLU A 106 -12.63 -2.82 15.74
N GLY A 107 -12.75 -1.95 14.73
CA GLY A 107 -12.94 -0.51 14.90
C GLY A 107 -13.62 0.13 13.69
N PRO A 108 -13.80 1.47 13.68
CA PRO A 108 -14.53 2.17 12.63
C PRO A 108 -13.91 1.97 11.23
N ARG A 109 -14.69 2.26 10.19
CA ARG A 109 -14.27 2.06 8.79
C ARG A 109 -13.04 2.91 8.50
N ALA A 110 -11.99 2.24 8.03
CA ALA A 110 -10.75 2.86 7.54
C ALA A 110 -10.52 2.48 6.06
N PRO A 111 -9.84 3.34 5.27
CA PRO A 111 -9.31 2.94 3.96
C PRO A 111 -8.50 1.64 4.09
N GLY A 112 -8.51 0.76 3.08
CA GLY A 112 -7.80 -0.52 3.15
C GLY A 112 -8.62 -1.75 3.57
N ARG A 113 -9.85 -1.59 4.06
CA ARG A 113 -10.64 -2.69 4.67
C ARG A 113 -11.64 -3.40 3.75
N VAL A 114 -11.46 -3.35 2.42
CA VAL A 114 -12.34 -4.06 1.46
C VAL A 114 -11.61 -5.27 0.87
N ASP A 115 -12.37 -6.33 0.53
CA ASP A 115 -11.85 -7.63 0.05
C ASP A 115 -10.90 -7.54 -1.16
N ARG A 116 -11.02 -6.47 -1.96
CA ARG A 116 -10.16 -6.19 -3.11
C ARG A 116 -9.68 -4.75 -3.09
N HIS A 117 -8.63 -4.47 -2.32
CA HIS A 117 -8.06 -3.12 -2.24
C HIS A 117 -6.79 -2.93 -3.06
N TYR A 118 -5.95 -3.97 -3.21
CA TYR A 118 -4.72 -3.97 -3.99
C TYR A 118 -4.66 -5.18 -4.92
N ALA A 119 -5.59 -5.24 -5.87
CA ALA A 119 -5.67 -6.37 -6.79
C ALA A 119 -4.85 -6.08 -8.07
N PRO A 120 -3.79 -6.84 -8.36
CA PRO A 120 -3.18 -6.79 -9.69
C PRO A 120 -4.18 -7.30 -10.74
N ARG A 121 -3.99 -6.91 -12.01
CA ARG A 121 -4.81 -7.41 -13.12
C ARG A 121 -4.61 -8.91 -13.34
N THR A 122 -3.37 -9.37 -13.14
CA THR A 122 -3.01 -10.79 -13.17
C THR A 122 -3.51 -11.48 -11.90
N PRO A 123 -4.29 -12.59 -12.00
CA PRO A 123 -4.70 -13.36 -10.83
C PRO A 123 -3.49 -13.76 -9.96
N ALA A 124 -3.59 -13.54 -8.66
CA ALA A 124 -2.52 -13.77 -7.70
C ALA A 124 -2.96 -14.75 -6.62
N TRP A 125 -2.01 -15.58 -6.17
CA TRP A 125 -2.17 -16.49 -5.04
C TRP A 125 -1.00 -16.30 -4.10
N LEU A 126 -1.27 -16.29 -2.80
CA LEU A 126 -0.25 -16.27 -1.77
C LEU A 126 0.10 -17.72 -1.39
N ALA A 127 1.40 -18.02 -1.32
CA ALA A 127 1.92 -19.29 -0.82
C ALA A 127 3.06 -19.01 0.14
N SER A 128 3.17 -19.81 1.20
CA SER A 128 4.35 -19.76 2.08
C SER A 128 5.60 -20.19 1.30
N GLN A 129 6.79 -19.76 1.75
CA GLN A 129 8.05 -20.20 1.12
C GLN A 129 8.22 -21.72 1.17
N SER A 130 7.78 -22.37 2.25
CA SER A 130 7.78 -23.83 2.38
C SER A 130 6.88 -24.53 1.34
N ASP A 131 5.84 -23.85 0.86
CA ASP A 131 4.91 -24.40 -0.14
C ASP A 131 5.34 -24.09 -1.59
N TRP A 132 6.43 -23.34 -1.80
CA TRP A 132 6.89 -22.96 -3.14
C TRP A 132 7.07 -24.14 -4.09
N PRO A 133 7.71 -25.26 -3.71
CA PRO A 133 7.88 -26.40 -4.61
C PRO A 133 6.53 -26.92 -5.13
N THR A 134 5.54 -27.04 -4.25
CA THR A 134 4.19 -27.49 -4.57
C THR A 134 3.44 -26.48 -5.45
N ALA A 135 3.53 -25.19 -5.11
CA ALA A 135 2.89 -24.12 -5.87
C ALA A 135 3.48 -23.99 -7.29
N VAL A 136 4.80 -24.02 -7.42
CA VAL A 136 5.52 -23.98 -8.71
C VAL A 136 5.20 -25.23 -9.55
N ALA A 137 5.20 -26.42 -8.94
CA ALA A 137 4.83 -27.65 -9.64
C ALA A 137 3.38 -27.59 -10.16
N LYS A 138 2.45 -27.04 -9.36
CA LYS A 138 1.06 -26.82 -9.79
C LYS A 138 0.98 -25.82 -10.95
N ALA A 139 1.70 -24.70 -10.88
CA ALA A 139 1.71 -23.68 -11.92
C ALA A 139 2.34 -24.19 -13.23
N ARG A 140 3.42 -24.98 -13.17
CA ARG A 140 4.05 -25.61 -14.34
C ARG A 140 3.13 -26.55 -15.12
N ARG A 141 2.14 -27.17 -14.46
CA ARG A 141 1.14 -28.02 -15.12
C ARG A 141 0.03 -27.23 -15.81
N GLN A 142 -0.06 -25.92 -15.55
CA GLN A 142 -1.05 -25.06 -16.20
C GLN A 142 -0.47 -24.55 -17.53
N ALA A 143 -1.29 -24.49 -18.58
CA ALA A 143 -0.93 -23.94 -19.88
C ALA A 143 -0.90 -22.39 -19.89
N MET A 144 -0.64 -21.76 -18.75
CA MET A 144 -0.70 -20.31 -18.53
C MET A 144 0.70 -19.77 -18.23
N ARG A 145 0.93 -18.50 -18.59
CA ARG A 145 2.13 -17.78 -18.12
C ARG A 145 1.95 -17.40 -16.66
N TRP A 146 2.96 -17.66 -15.85
CA TRP A 146 3.00 -17.31 -14.44
C TRP A 146 4.36 -16.72 -14.08
N ARG A 147 4.41 -15.95 -13.00
CA ARG A 147 5.62 -15.36 -12.43
C ARG A 147 5.54 -15.45 -10.91
N VAL A 148 6.69 -15.45 -10.25
CA VAL A 148 6.78 -15.42 -8.78
C VAL A 148 7.22 -14.05 -8.30
N LEU A 149 6.54 -13.51 -7.30
CA LEU A 149 7.05 -12.43 -6.46
C LEU A 149 7.59 -13.06 -5.17
N GLY A 150 8.91 -13.09 -5.03
CA GLY A 150 9.61 -13.77 -3.96
C GLY A 150 9.97 -12.84 -2.81
N CYS A 151 9.89 -13.34 -1.59
CA CYS A 151 10.51 -12.76 -0.41
C CYS A 151 11.92 -13.36 -0.29
N GLY A 152 12.96 -12.61 -0.64
CA GLY A 152 14.32 -13.11 -0.82
C GLY A 152 14.54 -13.76 -2.18
N ALA A 153 15.33 -14.83 -2.22
CA ALA A 153 15.68 -15.53 -3.45
C ALA A 153 14.47 -16.21 -4.11
N LEU A 154 14.48 -16.33 -5.44
CA LEU A 154 13.47 -17.11 -6.18
C LEU A 154 13.85 -18.59 -6.21
N PRO A 155 12.88 -19.51 -6.38
CA PRO A 155 13.18 -20.90 -6.71
C PRO A 155 13.97 -21.00 -8.01
N GLU A 156 14.85 -21.99 -8.11
CA GLU A 156 15.70 -22.19 -9.28
C GLU A 156 14.87 -22.41 -10.57
N GLY A 157 15.28 -21.75 -11.66
CA GLY A 157 14.60 -21.85 -12.96
C GLY A 157 13.19 -21.27 -12.97
N VAL A 158 12.85 -20.38 -12.03
CA VAL A 158 11.55 -19.71 -11.97
C VAL A 158 11.69 -18.24 -12.34
N ALA A 159 10.92 -17.80 -13.35
CA ALA A 159 10.85 -16.40 -13.72
C ALA A 159 10.04 -15.60 -12.68
N GLY A 160 10.56 -14.46 -12.25
CA GLY A 160 9.93 -13.69 -11.18
C GLY A 160 10.61 -12.36 -10.88
N LEU A 161 10.23 -11.79 -9.74
CA LEU A 161 10.86 -10.65 -9.10
C LEU A 161 11.21 -11.06 -7.67
N ALA A 162 12.47 -10.91 -7.28
CA ALA A 162 12.93 -11.09 -5.92
C ALA A 162 12.89 -9.74 -5.19
N LEU A 163 12.13 -9.65 -4.11
CA LEU A 163 12.19 -8.51 -3.19
C LEU A 163 13.04 -8.87 -1.97
N PRO A 164 13.59 -7.90 -1.23
CA PRO A 164 14.33 -8.17 0.00
C PRO A 164 13.52 -9.02 0.99
N ALA A 165 14.16 -9.92 1.73
CA ALA A 165 13.49 -10.72 2.75
C ALA A 165 13.18 -9.93 4.04
N GLU A 166 13.84 -8.78 4.21
CA GLU A 166 13.60 -7.88 5.34
C GLU A 166 12.28 -7.09 5.12
N PRO A 167 11.41 -6.97 6.14
CA PRO A 167 10.08 -6.40 5.97
C PRO A 167 10.02 -4.99 5.37
N VAL A 168 10.94 -4.09 5.72
CA VAL A 168 10.97 -2.72 5.19
C VAL A 168 11.34 -2.71 3.71
N GLY A 169 12.37 -3.48 3.33
CA GLY A 169 12.76 -3.64 1.93
C GLY A 169 11.68 -4.32 1.09
N TYR A 170 10.97 -5.31 1.65
CA TYR A 170 9.84 -5.93 0.97
C TYR A 170 8.69 -4.94 0.77
N ALA A 171 8.32 -4.19 1.82
CA ALA A 171 7.29 -3.16 1.77
C ALA A 171 7.62 -2.07 0.72
N HIS A 172 8.86 -1.61 0.69
CA HIS A 172 9.36 -0.62 -0.28
C HIS A 172 9.09 -1.05 -1.74
N GLY A 173 9.36 -2.32 -2.06
CA GLY A 173 9.26 -2.84 -3.43
C GLY A 173 7.92 -3.46 -3.81
N LEU A 174 7.04 -3.76 -2.84
CA LEU A 174 5.85 -4.60 -3.06
C LEU A 174 4.93 -4.06 -4.17
N TYR A 175 4.47 -2.81 -4.06
CA TYR A 175 3.54 -2.24 -5.04
C TYR A 175 4.19 -1.98 -6.40
N ALA A 176 5.45 -1.55 -6.41
CA ALA A 176 6.21 -1.40 -7.66
C ALA A 176 6.33 -2.74 -8.40
N ALA A 177 6.57 -3.84 -7.67
CA ALA A 177 6.66 -5.17 -8.24
C ALA A 177 5.30 -5.66 -8.73
N LEU A 178 4.22 -5.49 -7.95
CA LEU A 178 2.87 -5.88 -8.35
C LEU A 178 2.38 -5.14 -9.61
N ARG A 179 2.84 -3.91 -9.85
CA ARG A 179 2.53 -3.15 -11.07
C ARG A 179 3.25 -3.69 -12.32
N GLN A 180 4.30 -4.49 -12.16
CA GLN A 180 5.06 -5.12 -13.26
C GLN A 180 4.58 -6.53 -13.62
N LEU A 181 3.60 -7.06 -12.88
CA LEU A 181 3.04 -8.41 -13.05
C LEU A 181 1.65 -8.34 -13.69
#